data_AF-A0A953E1N9-F1
#
_entry.id   AF-A0A953E1N9-F1
#
_cell.length_a   1.000
_cell.length_b   1.000
_cell.length_c   1.000
_cell.angle_alpha   90.00
_cell.angle_beta   90.00
_cell.angle_gamma   90.00
#
_symmetry.space_group_name_H-M   'P 1'
#
loop_
_entity.id
_entity.type
_entity.pdbx_description
1 polymer ?
#
loop_
_entity_poly.entity_id
_entity_poly.type
_entity_poly.pdbx_seq_one_letter_code
_entity_poly.pdbx_strand_id
1 'polypeptide(L)'
;TARSASRAVVQPLYLAGTGLDVVGFACMVGALRWLPLFLVQCAATASVAVTAAIGRRVLGTSLHRSSRWALVSMLAGLVLLASGARPGSAPQTPGVVQGALLAGAGILAILGVISLRARRLGSVQAVLAGLAFAGTGVGARILSAVHSLEDALRSPATYALALCGVTGMLLFAASLERTSVTLANAIVFAVETSTASAVGLALLGDQTRAGFLVPTALGFVVTVGSAVALALDRTAMPAPETADQPAR
;
A
#
# COMPACT_ATOMS: atom_id res chain seq x y z
N THR A 1 28.17 11.42 -8.68
CA THR A 1 26.76 11.12 -8.32
C THR A 1 26.38 9.65 -8.56
N ALA A 2 26.65 9.05 -9.73
CA ALA A 2 26.33 7.63 -9.99
C ALA A 2 27.01 6.58 -9.07
N ARG A 3 28.24 6.84 -8.60
CA ARG A 3 28.99 5.94 -7.68
C ARG A 3 28.43 5.85 -6.24
N SER A 4 27.60 6.81 -5.82
CA SER A 4 27.00 6.80 -4.47
C SER A 4 25.72 5.98 -4.45
N ALA A 5 24.92 6.07 -5.53
CA ALA A 5 23.73 5.24 -5.72
C ALA A 5 24.07 3.75 -5.80
N SER A 6 25.16 3.39 -6.50
CA SER A 6 25.60 2.00 -6.58
C SER A 6 26.11 1.42 -5.27
N ARG A 7 26.63 2.25 -4.34
CA ARG A 7 27.02 1.79 -2.99
C ARG A 7 25.82 1.66 -2.04
N ALA A 8 24.80 2.50 -2.20
CA ALA A 8 23.57 2.41 -1.42
C ALA A 8 22.78 1.13 -1.75
N VAL A 9 22.72 0.72 -3.02
CA VAL A 9 22.03 -0.51 -3.46
C VAL A 9 22.70 -1.78 -2.91
N VAL A 10 23.99 -1.73 -2.58
CA VAL A 10 24.76 -2.87 -2.07
C VAL A 10 24.86 -2.84 -0.53
N GLN A 11 24.25 -1.86 0.14
CA GLN A 11 24.17 -1.91 1.60
C GLN A 11 23.32 -3.11 2.03
N PRO A 12 23.82 -3.98 2.93
CA PRO A 12 23.11 -5.19 3.35
C PRO A 12 21.76 -4.86 3.98
N LEU A 13 21.62 -3.68 4.59
CA LEU A 13 20.35 -3.20 5.14
C LEU A 13 19.30 -2.90 4.06
N TYR A 14 19.73 -2.31 2.93
CA TYR A 14 18.84 -2.03 1.81
C TYR A 14 18.35 -3.33 1.17
N LEU A 15 19.27 -4.27 0.91
CA LEU A 15 18.94 -5.59 0.38
C LEU A 15 18.02 -6.39 1.32
N ALA A 16 18.28 -6.34 2.62
CA ALA A 16 17.42 -6.98 3.62
C ALA A 16 16.01 -6.36 3.63
N GLY A 17 15.90 -5.03 3.53
CA GLY A 17 14.62 -4.33 3.42
C GLY A 17 13.85 -4.72 2.16
N THR A 18 14.50 -4.72 1.00
CA THR A 18 13.88 -5.16 -0.27
C THR A 18 13.48 -6.63 -0.23
N GLY A 19 14.31 -7.49 0.36
CA GLY A 19 13.97 -8.92 0.53
C GLY A 19 12.73 -9.11 1.41
N LEU A 20 12.65 -8.37 2.53
CA LEU A 20 11.49 -8.40 3.41
C LEU A 20 10.22 -7.89 2.72
N ASP A 21 10.35 -6.87 1.87
CA ASP A 21 9.23 -6.33 1.07
C ASP A 21 8.70 -7.37 0.08
N VAL A 22 9.59 -8.06 -0.65
CA VAL A 22 9.22 -9.16 -1.56
C VAL A 22 8.52 -10.29 -0.81
N VAL A 23 9.01 -10.66 0.37
CA VAL A 23 8.36 -11.67 1.23
C VAL A 23 6.98 -11.20 1.68
N GLY A 24 6.86 -9.94 2.13
CA GLY A 24 5.58 -9.33 2.52
C GLY A 24 4.58 -9.33 1.37
N PHE A 25 5.03 -8.98 0.16
CA PHE A 25 4.22 -9.03 -1.05
C PHE A 25 3.77 -10.45 -1.38
N ALA A 26 4.67 -11.44 -1.31
CA ALA A 26 4.30 -12.84 -1.53
C ALA A 26 3.26 -13.34 -0.51
N CYS A 27 3.41 -12.97 0.77
CA CYS A 27 2.42 -13.24 1.80
C CYS A 27 1.07 -12.55 1.50
N MET A 28 1.08 -11.30 1.04
CA MET A 28 -0.12 -10.57 0.63
C MET A 28 -0.85 -11.28 -0.52
N VAL A 29 -0.12 -11.66 -1.58
CA VAL A 29 -0.68 -12.42 -2.72
C VAL A 29 -1.26 -13.75 -2.25
N GLY A 30 -0.58 -14.44 -1.33
CA GLY A 30 -1.09 -15.66 -0.71
C GLY A 30 -2.39 -15.45 0.08
N ALA A 31 -2.47 -14.36 0.87
CA ALA A 31 -3.66 -14.01 1.63
C ALA A 31 -4.86 -13.72 0.72
N LEU A 32 -4.64 -13.05 -0.42
CA LEU A 32 -5.67 -12.76 -1.41
C LEU A 32 -6.32 -14.00 -2.03
N ARG A 33 -5.77 -15.21 -1.85
CA ARG A 33 -6.46 -16.45 -2.28
C ARG A 33 -7.67 -16.78 -1.41
N TRP A 34 -7.64 -16.40 -0.15
CA TRP A 34 -8.62 -16.80 0.87
C TRP A 34 -9.41 -15.63 1.45
N LEU A 35 -8.83 -14.43 1.41
CA LEU A 35 -9.38 -13.22 2.00
C LEU A 35 -9.82 -12.22 0.92
N PRO A 36 -10.87 -11.43 1.19
CA PRO A 36 -11.29 -10.36 0.29
C PRO A 36 -10.27 -9.23 0.26
N LEU A 37 -10.25 -8.49 -0.85
CA LEU A 37 -9.23 -7.48 -1.15
C LEU A 37 -9.23 -6.39 -0.10
N PHE A 38 -10.40 -5.86 0.26
CA PHE A 38 -10.53 -4.78 1.25
C PHE A 38 -9.87 -5.13 2.59
N LEU A 39 -9.97 -6.40 3.02
CA LEU A 39 -9.42 -6.85 4.28
C LEU A 39 -7.91 -6.98 4.21
N VAL A 40 -7.39 -7.56 3.12
CA VAL A 40 -5.94 -7.67 2.90
C VAL A 40 -5.31 -6.27 2.83
N GLN A 41 -5.98 -5.31 2.18
CA GLN A 41 -5.49 -3.95 2.09
C GLN A 41 -5.47 -3.25 3.46
N CYS A 42 -6.54 -3.34 4.24
CA CYS A 42 -6.53 -2.82 5.62
C CYS A 42 -5.46 -3.48 6.50
N ALA A 43 -5.21 -4.77 6.33
CA ALA A 43 -4.13 -5.47 7.03
C ALA A 43 -2.74 -5.01 6.54
N ALA A 44 -2.57 -4.72 5.26
CA ALA A 44 -1.33 -4.18 4.71
C ALA A 44 -1.06 -2.76 5.23
N THR A 45 -2.07 -1.90 5.30
CA THR A 45 -1.96 -0.56 5.91
C THR A 45 -1.58 -0.65 7.39
N ALA A 46 -1.94 -1.74 8.07
CA ALA A 46 -1.58 -1.97 9.46
C ALA A 46 -0.07 -2.15 9.70
N SER A 47 0.74 -2.35 8.66
CA SER A 47 2.21 -2.38 8.76
C SER A 47 2.78 -1.11 9.39
N VAL A 48 2.15 0.06 9.20
CA VAL A 48 2.55 1.32 9.84
C VAL A 48 2.53 1.23 11.36
N ALA A 49 1.55 0.51 11.92
CA ALA A 49 1.50 0.26 13.36
C ALA A 49 2.66 -0.60 13.84
N VAL A 50 3.04 -1.61 13.06
CA VAL A 50 4.20 -2.46 13.35
C VAL A 50 5.48 -1.63 13.31
N THR A 51 5.65 -0.79 12.28
CA THR A 51 6.78 0.14 12.16
C THR A 51 6.84 1.10 13.35
N ALA A 52 5.71 1.69 13.77
CA ALA A 52 5.64 2.56 14.94
C ALA A 52 5.97 1.82 16.25
N ALA A 53 5.49 0.58 16.40
CA ALA A 53 5.76 -0.24 17.59
C ALA A 53 7.22 -0.68 17.68
N ILE A 54 7.85 -1.05 16.56
CA ILE A 54 9.28 -1.36 16.48
C ILE A 54 10.09 -0.11 16.74
N GLY A 55 9.76 1.02 16.09
CA GLY A 55 10.42 2.31 16.29
C GLY A 55 10.46 2.69 17.76
N ARG A 56 9.32 2.58 18.47
CA ARG A 56 9.24 2.78 19.92
C ARG A 56 10.22 1.88 20.70
N ARG A 57 10.25 0.57 20.41
CA ARG A 57 11.09 -0.39 21.14
C ARG A 57 12.58 -0.14 20.90
N VAL A 58 12.97 0.18 19.66
CA VAL A 58 14.37 0.37 19.27
C VAL A 58 14.90 1.74 19.71
N LEU A 59 14.11 2.80 19.55
CA LEU A 59 14.52 4.18 19.83
C LEU A 59 14.27 4.60 21.30
N GLY A 60 13.57 3.78 22.09
CA GLY A 60 13.26 4.08 23.49
C GLY A 60 12.34 5.29 23.69
N THR A 61 11.76 5.84 22.62
CA THR A 61 10.91 7.02 22.68
C THR A 61 9.52 6.68 23.23
N SER A 62 8.97 7.54 24.09
CA SER A 62 7.62 7.36 24.61
C SER A 62 6.60 7.73 23.53
N LEU A 63 5.73 6.78 23.17
CA LEU A 63 4.60 7.08 22.29
C LEU A 63 3.67 8.08 22.99
N HIS A 64 3.50 9.23 22.34
CA HIS A 64 2.52 10.23 22.73
C HIS A 64 1.14 9.54 22.85
N ARG A 65 0.31 9.98 23.82
CA ARG A 65 -0.98 9.32 24.12
C ARG A 65 -1.83 9.13 22.86
N SER A 66 -1.76 10.09 21.93
CA SER A 66 -2.43 10.04 20.61
C SER A 66 -2.05 8.80 19.79
N SER A 67 -0.75 8.55 19.58
CA SER A 67 -0.25 7.39 18.82
C SER A 67 -0.69 6.05 19.42
N ARG A 68 -0.73 5.94 20.76
CA ARG A 68 -1.24 4.73 21.42
C ARG A 68 -2.72 4.49 21.16
N TRP A 69 -3.53 5.53 21.22
CA TRP A 69 -4.96 5.41 20.90
C TRP A 69 -5.17 5.06 19.43
N ALA A 70 -4.40 5.65 18.52
CA ALA A 70 -4.46 5.32 17.09
C ALA A 70 -4.09 3.85 16.82
N LEU A 71 -3.07 3.30 17.49
CA LEU A 71 -2.74 1.87 17.39
C LEU A 71 -3.90 0.98 17.85
N VAL A 72 -4.48 1.29 19.02
CA VAL A 72 -5.59 0.51 19.59
C VAL A 72 -6.84 0.61 18.70
N SER A 73 -7.18 1.80 18.21
CA SER A 73 -8.33 1.99 17.32
C SER A 73 -8.12 1.28 15.98
N MET A 74 -6.91 1.29 15.43
CA MET A 74 -6.58 0.58 14.20
C MET A 74 -6.75 -0.93 14.35
N LEU A 75 -6.25 -1.51 15.45
CA LEU A 75 -6.41 -2.93 15.74
C LEU A 75 -7.88 -3.30 15.96
N ALA A 76 -8.63 -2.49 16.70
CA ALA A 76 -10.05 -2.71 16.92
C ALA A 76 -10.85 -2.63 15.61
N GLY A 77 -10.56 -1.64 14.77
CA GLY A 77 -11.15 -1.49 13.43
C GLY A 77 -10.86 -2.69 12.54
N LEU A 78 -9.63 -3.19 12.56
CA LEU A 78 -9.22 -4.36 11.77
C LEU A 78 -9.91 -5.64 12.25
N VAL A 79 -10.04 -5.85 13.57
CA VAL A 79 -10.80 -6.98 14.14
C VAL A 79 -12.28 -6.91 13.75
N LEU A 80 -12.87 -5.71 13.82
CA LEU A 80 -14.26 -5.50 13.42
C LEU A 80 -14.45 -5.78 11.92
N LEU A 81 -13.56 -5.26 11.07
CA LEU A 81 -13.53 -5.53 9.64
C LEU A 81 -13.41 -7.02 9.35
N ALA A 82 -12.51 -7.71 10.05
CA ALA A 82 -12.27 -9.14 9.90
C ALA A 82 -13.46 -9.99 10.33
N SER A 83 -14.18 -9.60 11.37
CA SER A 83 -15.39 -10.30 11.82
C SER A 83 -16.54 -10.24 10.80
N GLY A 84 -16.56 -9.19 9.96
CA GLY A 84 -17.55 -8.99 8.90
C GLY A 84 -17.17 -9.58 7.53
N ALA A 85 -15.90 -9.93 7.34
CA ALA A 85 -15.41 -10.49 6.08
C ALA A 85 -15.87 -11.94 5.91
N ARG A 86 -16.40 -12.27 4.72
CA ARG A 86 -16.64 -13.66 4.32
C ARG A 86 -15.41 -14.18 3.58
N PRO A 87 -14.77 -15.27 4.06
CA PRO A 87 -13.78 -15.98 3.27
C PRO A 87 -14.44 -16.47 1.98
N GLY A 88 -13.83 -16.15 0.85
CA GLY A 88 -14.39 -16.46 -0.47
C GLY A 88 -13.31 -16.40 -1.54
N SER A 89 -13.21 -17.48 -2.30
CA SER A 89 -12.35 -17.53 -3.49
C SER A 89 -12.78 -16.45 -4.48
N ALA A 90 -11.82 -15.74 -5.06
CA ALA A 90 -12.12 -14.74 -6.08
C ALA A 90 -12.89 -15.41 -7.25
N PRO A 91 -14.06 -14.89 -7.64
CA PRO A 91 -14.75 -15.38 -8.84
C PRO A 91 -13.84 -15.26 -10.06
N GLN A 92 -14.00 -16.18 -11.02
CA GLN A 92 -13.28 -16.04 -12.29
C GLN A 92 -13.68 -14.72 -12.97
N THR A 93 -12.71 -13.83 -13.07
CA THR A 93 -12.93 -12.47 -13.56
C THR A 93 -12.89 -12.46 -15.09
N PRO A 94 -13.92 -11.95 -15.79
CA PRO A 94 -13.97 -11.94 -17.25
C PRO A 94 -12.76 -11.25 -17.88
N GLY A 95 -12.32 -11.74 -19.05
CA GLY A 95 -11.17 -11.18 -19.77
C GLY A 95 -11.30 -9.68 -20.10
N VAL A 96 -12.54 -9.18 -20.26
CA VAL A 96 -12.82 -7.75 -20.46
C VAL A 96 -12.39 -6.91 -19.25
N VAL A 97 -12.63 -7.38 -18.03
CA VAL A 97 -12.23 -6.68 -16.80
C VAL A 97 -10.70 -6.70 -16.64
N GLN A 98 -10.05 -7.81 -17.00
CA GLN A 98 -8.58 -7.90 -17.01
C GLN A 98 -7.97 -6.96 -18.05
N GLY A 99 -8.58 -6.86 -19.23
CA GLY A 99 -8.19 -5.91 -20.28
C GLY A 99 -8.41 -4.46 -19.87
N ALA A 100 -9.53 -4.14 -19.20
CA ALA A 100 -9.81 -2.82 -18.66
C ALA A 100 -8.80 -2.42 -17.57
N LEU A 101 -8.40 -3.37 -16.72
CA LEU A 101 -7.35 -3.14 -15.72
C LEU A 101 -6.01 -2.83 -16.40
N LEU A 102 -5.63 -3.59 -17.44
CA LEU A 102 -4.40 -3.34 -18.19
C LEU A 102 -4.43 -1.99 -18.91
N ALA A 103 -5.56 -1.63 -19.52
CA ALA A 103 -5.75 -0.33 -20.14
C ALA A 103 -5.65 0.80 -19.10
N GLY A 104 -6.27 0.64 -17.93
CA GLY A 104 -6.14 1.56 -16.81
C GLY A 104 -4.70 1.71 -16.32
N ALA A 105 -3.96 0.60 -16.22
CA ALA A 105 -2.54 0.60 -15.89
C ALA A 105 -1.72 1.39 -16.92
N GLY A 106 -2.01 1.22 -18.21
CA GLY A 106 -1.40 2.00 -19.29
C GLY A 106 -1.70 3.50 -19.18
N ILE A 107 -2.95 3.88 -18.91
CA ILE A 107 -3.35 5.28 -18.70
C ILE A 107 -2.61 5.87 -17.49
N LEU A 108 -2.54 5.15 -16.37
CA LEU A 108 -1.81 5.59 -15.18
C LEU A 108 -0.31 5.74 -15.44
N ALA A 109 0.30 4.83 -16.20
CA ALA A 109 1.70 4.93 -16.60
C ALA A 109 1.95 6.19 -17.45
N ILE A 110 1.09 6.45 -18.44
CA ILE A 110 1.17 7.66 -19.28
C ILE A 110 1.00 8.92 -18.43
N LEU A 111 -0.01 8.95 -17.57
CA LEU A 111 -0.29 10.09 -16.69
C LEU A 111 0.85 10.31 -15.69
N GLY A 112 1.47 9.23 -15.22
CA GLY A 112 2.67 9.25 -14.40
C GLY A 112 3.85 9.89 -15.11
N VAL A 113 4.14 9.47 -16.34
CA VAL A 113 5.20 10.08 -17.17
C VAL A 113 4.93 11.56 -17.42
N ILE A 114 3.69 11.93 -17.75
CA ILE A 114 3.29 13.33 -17.94
C ILE A 114 3.50 14.12 -16.65
N SER A 115 3.09 13.58 -15.50
CA SER A 115 3.24 14.22 -14.19
C SER A 115 4.71 14.46 -13.83
N LEU A 116 5.57 13.47 -14.09
CA LEU A 116 7.02 13.57 -13.89
C LEU A 116 7.65 14.64 -14.79
N ARG A 117 7.28 14.68 -16.08
CA ARG A 117 7.79 15.67 -17.03
C ARG A 117 7.31 17.08 -16.75
N ALA A 118 6.04 17.23 -16.40
CA ALA A 118 5.41 18.52 -16.09
C ALA A 118 5.83 19.09 -14.72
N ARG A 119 6.69 18.40 -13.97
CA ARG A 119 7.16 18.79 -12.64
C ARG A 119 6.01 19.18 -11.70
N ARG A 120 4.93 18.38 -11.69
CA ARG A 120 3.76 18.60 -10.83
C ARG A 120 4.12 18.52 -9.34
N LEU A 121 3.16 18.93 -8.50
CA LEU A 121 3.26 18.87 -7.03
C LEU A 121 3.46 17.42 -6.58
N GLY A 122 4.27 17.20 -5.53
CA GLY A 122 4.52 15.86 -4.99
C GLY A 122 3.25 15.17 -4.49
N SER A 123 2.25 15.92 -4.01
CA SER A 123 0.94 15.38 -3.64
C SER A 123 0.20 14.72 -4.81
N VAL A 124 0.30 15.27 -6.02
CA VAL A 124 -0.32 14.68 -7.23
C VAL A 124 0.37 13.35 -7.57
N GLN A 125 1.69 13.29 -7.47
CA GLN A 125 2.44 12.06 -7.69
C GLN A 125 2.10 11.00 -6.65
N ALA A 126 1.90 11.38 -5.38
CA ALA A 126 1.45 10.47 -4.33
C ALA A 126 0.03 9.91 -4.60
N VAL A 127 -0.91 10.75 -5.10
CA VAL A 127 -2.24 10.26 -5.52
C VAL A 127 -2.12 9.24 -6.65
N LEU A 128 -1.36 9.56 -7.70
CA LEU A 128 -1.16 8.64 -8.83
C LEU A 128 -0.46 7.35 -8.42
N ALA A 129 0.49 7.43 -7.47
CA ALA A 129 1.14 6.27 -6.90
C ALA A 129 0.15 5.36 -6.15
N GLY A 130 -0.72 5.94 -5.31
CA GLY A 130 -1.76 5.18 -4.61
C GLY A 130 -2.75 4.51 -5.56
N LEU A 131 -3.14 5.18 -6.65
CA LEU A 131 -3.99 4.57 -7.68
C LEU A 131 -3.29 3.40 -8.38
N ALA A 132 -2.00 3.56 -8.70
CA ALA A 132 -1.21 2.51 -9.31
C ALA A 132 -1.06 1.30 -8.36
N PHE A 133 -0.73 1.51 -7.09
CA PHE A 133 -0.64 0.41 -6.11
C PHE A 133 -1.98 -0.29 -5.87
N ALA A 134 -3.10 0.44 -5.88
CA ALA A 134 -4.43 -0.18 -5.85
C ALA A 134 -4.61 -1.13 -7.05
N GLY A 135 -4.19 -0.73 -8.24
CA GLY A 135 -4.17 -1.56 -9.44
C GLY A 135 -3.31 -2.82 -9.28
N THR A 136 -2.18 -2.74 -8.58
CA THR A 136 -1.35 -3.90 -8.22
C THR A 136 -2.12 -4.87 -7.34
N GLY A 137 -2.80 -4.38 -6.30
CA GLY A 137 -3.62 -5.20 -5.40
C GLY A 137 -4.80 -5.88 -6.13
N VAL A 138 -5.45 -5.16 -7.06
CA VAL A 138 -6.53 -5.70 -7.90
C VAL A 138 -6.00 -6.79 -8.84
N GLY A 139 -4.87 -6.54 -9.51
CA GLY A 139 -4.22 -7.55 -10.35
C GLY A 139 -3.84 -8.80 -9.57
N ALA A 140 -3.30 -8.63 -8.36
CA ALA A 140 -2.93 -9.75 -7.49
C ALA A 140 -4.15 -10.57 -7.06
N ARG A 141 -5.27 -9.93 -6.75
CA ARG A 141 -6.52 -10.61 -6.40
C ARG A 141 -7.11 -11.37 -7.58
N ILE A 142 -7.09 -10.81 -8.79
CA ILE A 142 -7.52 -11.53 -9.99
C ILE A 142 -6.63 -12.76 -10.23
N LEU A 143 -5.31 -12.60 -10.10
CA LEU A 143 -4.34 -13.67 -10.31
C LEU A 143 -4.42 -14.76 -9.24
N SER A 144 -4.93 -14.44 -8.05
CA SER A 144 -5.12 -15.40 -6.95
C SER A 144 -6.07 -16.55 -7.30
N ALA A 145 -6.95 -16.37 -8.29
CA ALA A 145 -7.84 -17.41 -8.80
C ALA A 145 -7.18 -18.36 -9.83
N VAL A 146 -5.98 -18.02 -10.31
CA VAL A 146 -5.25 -18.79 -11.32
C VAL A 146 -4.34 -19.81 -10.64
N HIS A 147 -4.44 -21.07 -11.07
CA HIS A 147 -3.75 -22.20 -10.44
C HIS A 147 -2.47 -22.63 -11.20
N SER A 148 -2.33 -22.21 -12.46
CA SER A 148 -1.20 -22.56 -13.34
C SER A 148 -0.33 -21.34 -13.65
N LEU A 149 0.99 -21.50 -13.61
CA LEU A 149 1.92 -20.42 -13.94
C LEU A 149 1.81 -19.98 -15.42
N GLU A 150 1.53 -20.93 -16.31
CA GLU A 150 1.33 -20.64 -17.74
C GLU A 150 0.11 -19.74 -17.98
N ASP A 151 -1.02 -20.05 -17.32
CA ASP A 151 -2.24 -19.24 -17.40
C ASP A 151 -2.05 -17.87 -16.75
N ALA A 152 -1.24 -17.79 -15.70
CA ALA A 152 -0.89 -16.53 -15.07
C ALA A 152 -0.07 -15.66 -16.03
N LEU A 153 0.91 -16.21 -16.73
CA LEU A 153 1.72 -15.47 -17.70
C LEU A 153 0.91 -15.03 -18.93
N ARG A 154 -0.11 -15.79 -19.33
CA ARG A 154 -1.01 -15.42 -20.42
C ARG A 154 -2.08 -14.41 -20.00
N SER A 155 -2.29 -14.21 -18.70
CA SER A 155 -3.30 -13.29 -18.20
C SER A 155 -2.86 -11.82 -18.34
N PRO A 156 -3.71 -10.95 -18.93
CA PRO A 156 -3.51 -9.50 -18.93
C PRO A 156 -3.33 -8.90 -17.52
N ALA A 157 -3.89 -9.53 -16.48
CA ALA A 157 -3.80 -9.08 -15.10
C ALA A 157 -2.36 -9.10 -14.56
N THR A 158 -1.52 -10.04 -15.01
CA THR A 158 -0.10 -10.12 -14.62
C THR A 158 0.69 -8.93 -15.12
N TYR A 159 0.46 -8.55 -16.38
CA TYR A 159 1.10 -7.37 -16.97
C TYR A 159 0.57 -6.08 -16.34
N ALA A 160 -0.73 -6.02 -16.03
CA ALA A 160 -1.32 -4.88 -15.35
C ALA A 160 -0.75 -4.71 -13.94
N LEU A 161 -0.63 -5.80 -13.18
CA LEU A 161 -0.02 -5.84 -11.84
C LEU A 161 1.41 -5.30 -11.88
N ALA A 162 2.24 -5.83 -12.80
CA ALA A 162 3.63 -5.43 -12.93
C ALA A 162 3.76 -3.96 -13.33
N LEU A 163 2.99 -3.51 -14.33
CA LEU A 163 3.00 -2.13 -14.81
C LEU A 163 2.57 -1.15 -13.72
N CYS A 164 1.48 -1.46 -13.02
CA CYS A 164 0.99 -0.70 -11.87
C CYS A 164 2.02 -0.64 -10.73
N GLY A 165 2.66 -1.77 -10.41
CA GLY A 165 3.65 -1.82 -9.31
C GLY A 165 4.87 -0.95 -9.61
N VAL A 166 5.44 -1.08 -10.81
CA VAL A 166 6.58 -0.25 -11.25
C VAL A 166 6.20 1.22 -11.31
N THR A 167 5.04 1.53 -11.90
CA THR A 167 4.55 2.91 -12.01
C THR A 167 4.32 3.54 -10.63
N GLY A 168 3.69 2.80 -9.71
CA GLY A 168 3.45 3.23 -8.34
C GLY A 168 4.74 3.51 -7.59
N MET A 169 5.72 2.60 -7.67
CA MET A 169 7.03 2.76 -7.03
C MET A 169 7.76 4.02 -7.52
N LEU A 170 7.81 4.24 -8.84
CA LEU A 170 8.48 5.40 -9.43
C LEU A 170 7.79 6.72 -9.05
N LEU A 171 6.46 6.76 -9.06
CA LEU A 171 5.71 7.94 -8.67
C LEU A 171 5.79 8.23 -7.18
N PHE A 172 5.79 7.18 -6.35
CA PHE A 172 5.98 7.33 -4.92
C PHE A 172 7.37 7.89 -4.63
N ALA A 173 8.43 7.32 -5.21
CA ALA A 173 9.78 7.84 -5.07
C ALA A 173 9.87 9.31 -5.50
N ALA A 174 9.29 9.67 -6.64
CA ALA A 174 9.25 11.07 -7.11
C ALA A 174 8.46 12.00 -6.18
N SER A 175 7.40 11.50 -5.54
CA SER A 175 6.61 12.28 -4.58
C SER A 175 7.43 12.66 -3.34
N LEU A 176 8.34 11.77 -2.90
CA LEU A 176 9.20 11.99 -1.74
C LEU A 176 10.24 13.08 -1.98
N GLU A 177 10.64 13.31 -3.24
CA GLU A 177 11.54 14.41 -3.60
C GLU A 177 10.88 15.79 -3.44
N ARG A 178 9.54 15.86 -3.40
CA ARG A 178 8.76 17.10 -3.53
C ARG A 178 7.76 17.33 -2.41
N THR A 179 7.61 16.39 -1.50
CA THR A 179 6.65 16.44 -0.41
C THR A 179 7.22 15.64 0.77
N SER A 180 6.86 16.04 1.99
CA SER A 180 7.30 15.31 3.18
C SER A 180 6.89 13.85 3.11
N VAL A 181 7.78 12.94 3.52
CA VAL A 181 7.54 11.48 3.56
C VAL A 181 6.22 11.14 4.25
N THR A 182 5.97 11.78 5.39
CA THR A 182 4.73 11.71 6.17
C THR A 182 3.47 11.94 5.32
N LEU A 183 3.41 13.07 4.61
CA LEU A 183 2.25 13.43 3.79
C LEU A 183 2.12 12.53 2.56
N ALA A 184 3.22 12.20 1.90
CA ALA A 184 3.22 11.31 0.74
C ALA A 184 2.65 9.93 1.10
N ASN A 185 3.09 9.35 2.22
CA ASN A 185 2.63 8.06 2.70
C ASN A 185 1.15 8.08 3.10
N ALA A 186 0.71 9.14 3.78
CA ALA A 186 -0.70 9.33 4.13
C ALA A 186 -1.60 9.39 2.89
N ILE A 187 -1.20 10.13 1.85
CA ILE A 187 -1.94 10.22 0.59
C ILE A 187 -2.00 8.87 -0.11
N VAL A 188 -0.86 8.19 -0.26
CA VAL A 188 -0.78 6.88 -0.92
C VAL A 188 -1.69 5.89 -0.24
N PHE A 189 -1.59 5.70 1.08
CA PHE A 189 -2.43 4.74 1.80
C PHE A 189 -3.91 5.06 1.71
N ALA A 190 -4.29 6.34 1.82
CA ALA A 190 -5.68 6.74 1.73
C ALA A 190 -6.24 6.41 0.33
N VAL A 191 -5.52 6.77 -0.74
CA VAL A 191 -5.97 6.55 -2.12
C VAL A 191 -5.94 5.08 -2.49
N GLU A 192 -4.87 4.37 -2.16
CA GLU A 192 -4.69 2.94 -2.44
C GLU A 192 -5.80 2.13 -1.79
N THR A 193 -5.97 2.28 -0.47
CA THR A 193 -6.88 1.46 0.32
C THR A 193 -8.34 1.73 -0.05
N SER A 194 -8.71 3.00 -0.27
CA SER A 194 -10.07 3.38 -0.68
C SER A 194 -10.40 2.88 -2.08
N THR A 195 -9.49 3.07 -3.04
CA THR A 195 -9.69 2.64 -4.43
C THR A 195 -9.78 1.13 -4.53
N ALA A 196 -8.83 0.42 -3.90
CA ALA A 196 -8.78 -1.03 -3.94
C ALA A 196 -10.04 -1.65 -3.29
N SER A 197 -10.51 -1.09 -2.18
CA SER A 197 -11.73 -1.56 -1.51
C SER A 197 -12.99 -1.29 -2.33
N ALA A 198 -13.09 -0.12 -2.97
CA ALA A 198 -14.18 0.19 -3.88
C ALA A 198 -14.22 -0.78 -5.07
N VAL A 199 -13.06 -1.08 -5.66
CA VAL A 199 -12.94 -2.03 -6.78
C VAL A 199 -13.27 -3.46 -6.32
N GLY A 200 -12.80 -3.89 -5.14
CA GLY A 200 -13.11 -5.20 -4.55
C GLY A 200 -14.62 -5.43 -4.39
N LEU A 201 -15.31 -4.45 -3.79
CA LEU A 201 -16.76 -4.50 -3.55
C LEU A 201 -17.58 -4.41 -4.85
N ALA A 202 -17.19 -3.54 -5.78
CA ALA A 202 -17.98 -3.25 -6.99
C ALA A 202 -17.75 -4.25 -8.13
N LEU A 203 -16.51 -4.71 -8.32
CA LEU A 203 -16.10 -5.42 -9.54
C LEU A 203 -15.62 -6.85 -9.30
N LEU A 204 -15.09 -7.16 -8.11
CA LEU A 204 -14.56 -8.50 -7.79
C LEU A 204 -15.53 -9.36 -6.98
N GLY A 205 -16.72 -8.83 -6.68
CA GLY A 205 -17.75 -9.55 -5.95
C GLY A 205 -17.36 -9.87 -4.50
N ASP A 206 -16.42 -9.13 -3.91
CA ASP A 206 -16.10 -9.27 -2.49
C ASP A 206 -17.36 -8.88 -1.67
N GLN A 207 -17.84 -9.81 -0.84
CA GLN A 207 -19.05 -9.60 -0.04
C GLN A 207 -18.73 -9.59 1.45
N THR A 208 -19.45 -8.72 2.17
CA THR A 208 -19.51 -8.76 3.62
C THR A 208 -20.58 -9.74 4.07
N ARG A 209 -20.49 -10.21 5.32
CA ARG A 209 -21.53 -11.06 5.91
C ARG A 209 -22.88 -10.33 5.89
N ALA A 210 -23.98 -11.04 5.63
CA ALA A 210 -25.31 -10.43 5.64
C ALA A 210 -25.56 -9.70 6.98
N GLY A 211 -25.92 -8.42 6.91
CA GLY A 211 -26.10 -7.55 8.09
C GLY A 211 -24.82 -6.86 8.62
N PHE A 212 -23.63 -7.16 8.09
CA PHE A 212 -22.35 -6.61 8.55
C PHE A 212 -21.82 -5.45 7.71
N LEU A 213 -22.60 -4.90 6.79
CA LEU A 213 -22.16 -3.83 5.89
C LEU A 213 -21.74 -2.57 6.68
N VAL A 214 -22.57 -2.13 7.63
CA VAL A 214 -22.27 -0.97 8.50
C VAL A 214 -21.09 -1.23 9.45
N PRO A 215 -21.02 -2.34 10.20
CA PRO A 215 -19.85 -2.69 11.00
C PRO A 215 -18.55 -2.75 10.19
N THR A 216 -18.59 -3.33 8.99
CA THR A 216 -17.41 -3.45 8.12
C THR A 216 -16.97 -2.09 7.61
N ALA A 217 -17.90 -1.24 7.18
CA ALA A 217 -17.60 0.13 6.75
C ALA A 217 -17.01 0.96 7.89
N LEU A 218 -17.54 0.85 9.11
CA LEU A 218 -16.96 1.50 10.29
C LEU A 218 -15.56 0.97 10.60
N GLY A 219 -15.36 -0.34 10.61
CA GLY A 219 -14.05 -0.95 10.81
C GLY A 219 -13.03 -0.47 9.77
N PHE A 220 -13.44 -0.36 8.51
CA PHE A 220 -12.63 0.18 7.42
C PHE A 220 -12.21 1.62 7.68
N VAL A 221 -13.19 2.51 7.93
CA VAL A 221 -12.94 3.94 8.16
C VAL A 221 -12.04 4.16 9.38
N VAL A 222 -12.29 3.42 10.46
CA VAL A 222 -11.47 3.49 11.68
C VAL A 222 -10.04 3.01 11.40
N THR A 223 -9.86 1.91 10.67
CA THR A 223 -8.54 1.35 10.35
C THR A 223 -7.73 2.32 9.49
N VAL A 224 -8.31 2.80 8.39
CA VAL A 224 -7.65 3.74 7.47
C VAL A 224 -7.38 5.07 8.15
N GLY A 225 -8.36 5.61 8.88
CA GLY A 225 -8.20 6.87 9.62
C GLY A 225 -7.10 6.79 10.67
N SER A 226 -7.01 5.67 11.40
CA SER A 226 -5.96 5.44 12.39
C SER A 226 -4.58 5.27 11.76
N ALA A 227 -4.49 4.57 10.62
CA ALA A 227 -3.24 4.41 9.90
C ALA A 227 -2.73 5.75 9.33
N VAL A 228 -3.62 6.58 8.80
CA VAL A 228 -3.29 7.95 8.36
C VAL A 228 -2.86 8.78 9.56
N ALA A 229 -3.57 8.73 10.69
CA ALA A 229 -3.17 9.45 11.90
C ALA A 229 -1.77 9.04 12.40
N LEU A 230 -1.45 7.75 12.37
CA LEU A 230 -0.11 7.24 12.70
C LEU A 230 0.94 7.69 11.68
N ALA A 231 0.63 7.64 10.38
CA ALA A 231 1.53 8.10 9.33
C ALA A 231 1.82 9.60 9.42
N LEU A 232 0.88 10.39 9.96
CA LEU A 232 1.01 11.82 10.18
C LEU A 232 1.73 12.19 11.49
N ASP A 233 1.90 11.24 12.42
CA ASP A 233 2.52 11.51 13.71
C ASP A 233 4.05 11.66 13.57
N ARG A 234 4.53 12.90 13.70
CA ARG A 234 5.95 13.28 13.55
C ARG A 234 6.83 12.89 14.73
N THR A 235 6.23 12.46 15.84
CA THR A 235 6.98 12.13 17.07
C THR A 235 7.77 10.83 16.98
N ALA A 236 7.56 10.03 15.94
CA ALA A 236 8.24 8.76 15.71
C ALA A 236 9.60 8.89 14.97
N MET A 237 9.96 10.06 14.43
CA MET A 237 11.26 10.25 13.78
C MET A 237 12.24 10.99 14.69
N PRO A 238 13.47 10.47 14.90
CA PRO A 238 14.51 11.27 15.52
C PRO A 238 14.75 12.51 14.65
N ALA A 239 14.92 13.68 15.30
CA ALA A 239 15.42 14.87 14.62
C ALA A 239 16.71 14.49 13.87
N PRO A 240 16.97 15.03 12.67
CA PRO A 240 18.24 14.82 12.01
C PRO A 240 19.32 15.22 13.01
N GLU A 241 20.19 14.27 13.34
CA GLU A 241 21.38 14.53 14.12
C GLU A 241 22.04 15.73 13.46
N THR A 242 22.03 16.88 14.15
CA THR A 242 22.85 18.03 13.79
C THR A 242 24.25 17.48 13.69
N ALA A 243 24.68 17.17 12.47
CA ALA A 243 26.04 16.80 12.18
C ALA A 243 26.88 17.90 12.79
N ASP A 244 27.57 17.55 13.86
CA ASP A 244 28.59 18.34 14.51
C ASP A 244 29.45 18.93 13.40
N GLN A 245 29.23 20.21 13.13
CA GLN A 245 30.01 20.97 12.17
C GLN A 245 31.35 21.17 12.89
N PRO A 246 32.44 20.50 12.49
CA PRO A 246 33.71 20.75 13.14
C PRO A 246 34.05 22.21 12.86
N ALA A 247 34.12 23.01 13.92
CA ALA A 247 34.59 24.38 13.86
C ALA A 247 36.00 24.38 13.26
N ARG A 248 36.11 24.83 12.00
CA ARG A 248 37.32 25.39 11.39
C ARG A 248 36.95 26.41 10.34
#